data_AF-A0A523LLN6-F1
#
_entry.id   AF-A0A523LLN6-F1
#
_cell.length_a   1.000
_cell.length_b   1.000
_cell.length_c   1.000
_cell.angle_alpha   90.00
_cell.angle_beta   90.00
_cell.angle_gamma   90.00
#
_symmetry.space_group_name_H-M   'P 1'
#
loop_
_entity.id
_entity.type
_entity.pdbx_description
1 polymer ?
#
loop_
_entity_poly.entity_id
_entity_poly.type
_entity_poly.pdbx_seq_one_letter_code
_entity_poly.pdbx_strand_id
1 'polypeptide(L)'
;MKESKLFKGLLAIIIVVALGAPTIASADGRNNLKGVSVKVSYADLNLEKQEGAKALYRRLQQASKQVCGYRGLKILGTVKRMIETQQCYREALSAAVENIDNERLTQIHNS
;
A
#
# COMPACT_ATOMS: atom_id res chain seq x y z
N MET A 1 -30.20 3.30 58.57
CA MET A 1 -31.48 4.06 58.59
C MET A 1 -31.22 5.33 57.78
N LYS A 2 -31.90 5.68 56.70
CA LYS A 2 -33.28 5.42 56.27
C LYS A 2 -33.36 5.70 54.77
N GLU A 3 -34.02 4.80 54.05
CA GLU A 3 -34.38 4.89 52.64
C GLU A 3 -35.28 6.11 52.36
N SER A 4 -35.17 6.69 51.17
CA SER A 4 -36.34 7.22 50.46
C SER A 4 -36.11 7.12 48.96
N LYS A 5 -36.70 6.08 48.37
CA LYS A 5 -36.99 5.98 46.93
C LYS A 5 -37.97 7.09 46.52
N LEU A 6 -38.05 7.27 45.20
CA LEU A 6 -39.15 7.88 44.44
C LEU A 6 -39.01 9.39 44.23
N PHE A 7 -38.68 9.78 43.00
CA PHE A 7 -39.43 10.73 42.16
C PHE A 7 -38.64 10.82 40.83
N LYS A 8 -38.93 9.92 39.88
CA LYS A 8 -39.69 10.26 38.66
C LYS A 8 -39.41 11.70 38.18
N GLY A 9 -38.53 11.77 37.17
CA GLY A 9 -38.62 12.70 36.05
C GLY A 9 -38.34 14.16 36.35
N LEU A 10 -37.14 14.63 36.01
CA LEU A 10 -36.98 15.78 35.10
C LEU A 10 -35.51 15.88 34.66
N LEU A 11 -35.34 15.92 33.34
CA LEU A 11 -34.29 16.63 32.59
C LEU A 11 -33.07 17.14 33.39
N ALA A 12 -31.91 16.52 33.19
CA ALA A 12 -30.63 17.20 33.33
C ALA A 12 -29.69 16.71 32.23
N ILE A 13 -29.69 17.48 31.14
CA ILE A 13 -28.76 17.41 30.02
C ILE A 13 -27.34 17.67 30.57
N ILE A 14 -26.49 16.65 30.56
CA ILE A 14 -25.05 16.83 30.78
C ILE A 14 -24.38 16.75 29.40
N ILE A 15 -24.18 17.92 28.80
CA ILE A 15 -23.32 18.09 27.63
C ILE A 15 -21.88 17.98 28.13
N VAL A 16 -21.25 16.82 27.93
CA VAL A 16 -19.79 16.70 28.04
C VAL A 16 -19.21 17.22 26.73
N VAL A 17 -18.76 18.47 26.72
CA VAL A 17 -17.89 18.98 25.64
C VAL A 17 -16.53 18.31 25.80
N ALA A 18 -16.36 17.17 25.13
CA ALA A 18 -15.03 16.63 24.92
C ALA A 18 -14.28 17.58 23.97
N LEU A 19 -13.20 18.18 24.46
CA LEU A 19 -12.24 18.93 23.67
C LEU A 19 -11.65 17.99 22.61
N GLY A 20 -12.27 17.97 21.43
CA GLY A 20 -11.72 17.30 20.25
C GLY A 20 -10.46 18.02 19.81
N ALA A 21 -9.31 17.50 20.20
CA ALA A 21 -8.07 17.80 19.48
C ALA A 21 -8.26 17.29 18.04
N PRO A 22 -8.05 18.12 17.00
CA PRO A 22 -7.99 17.60 15.65
C PRO A 22 -6.74 16.74 15.54
N THR A 23 -6.86 15.44 15.79
CA THR A 23 -5.89 14.49 15.27
C THR A 23 -6.02 14.60 13.76
N ILE A 24 -5.03 15.23 13.13
CA ILE A 24 -4.87 15.23 11.68
C ILE A 24 -4.54 13.78 11.33
N ALA A 25 -5.57 12.95 11.20
CA ALA A 25 -5.43 11.69 10.51
C ALA A 25 -5.14 12.07 9.07
N SER A 26 -3.88 11.96 8.67
CA SER A 26 -3.53 11.85 7.26
C SER A 26 -4.23 10.59 6.76
N ALA A 27 -5.50 10.71 6.37
CA ALA A 27 -6.12 9.78 5.48
C ALA A 27 -5.26 9.87 4.23
N ASP A 28 -4.35 8.89 4.11
CA ASP A 28 -3.57 8.66 2.92
C ASP A 28 -4.55 8.79 1.77
N GLY A 29 -4.35 9.86 0.99
CA GLY A 29 -5.11 10.12 -0.19
C GLY A 29 -4.80 9.01 -1.17
N ARG A 30 -5.48 7.87 -0.99
CA ARG A 30 -5.89 6.95 -2.05
C ARG A 30 -6.89 7.70 -2.90
N ASN A 31 -6.40 8.81 -3.44
CA ASN A 31 -6.93 9.47 -4.59
C ASN A 31 -7.30 8.36 -5.54
N ASN A 32 -8.49 8.47 -6.11
CA ASN A 32 -8.88 7.81 -7.33
C ASN A 32 -8.00 8.27 -8.51
N LEU A 33 -6.69 8.41 -8.31
CA LEU A 33 -5.68 8.31 -9.35
C LEU A 33 -5.95 6.93 -9.94
N LYS A 34 -6.47 6.90 -11.17
CA LYS A 34 -6.26 5.77 -12.06
C LYS A 34 -4.74 5.60 -12.15
N GLY A 35 -4.17 4.85 -11.20
CA GLY A 35 -2.77 4.50 -11.18
C GLY A 35 -2.47 3.78 -12.49
N VAL A 36 -1.30 4.05 -13.07
CA VAL A 36 -0.83 3.26 -14.20
C VAL A 36 -0.73 1.82 -13.70
N SER A 37 -1.49 0.91 -14.31
CA SER A 37 -1.45 -0.51 -13.99
C SER A 37 -1.01 -1.27 -15.24
N VAL A 38 -0.08 -2.20 -15.04
CA VAL A 38 0.44 -3.06 -16.11
C VAL A 38 0.04 -4.49 -15.80
N LYS A 39 -0.71 -5.12 -16.71
CA LYS A 39 -1.10 -6.52 -16.58
C LYS A 39 0.08 -7.42 -16.93
N VAL A 40 0.49 -8.28 -16.00
CA VAL A 40 1.52 -9.30 -16.24
C VAL A 40 0.85 -10.66 -16.32
N SER A 41 0.86 -11.27 -17.51
CA SER A 41 0.46 -12.67 -17.65
C SER A 41 1.64 -13.57 -17.27
N TYR A 42 1.33 -14.62 -16.51
CA TYR A 42 2.27 -15.64 -16.09
C TYR A 42 1.69 -17.06 -16.18
N ALA A 43 0.57 -17.21 -16.88
CA ALA A 43 -0.08 -18.51 -17.10
C ALA A 43 0.80 -19.48 -17.91
N ASP A 44 1.79 -18.97 -18.64
CA ASP A 44 2.78 -19.75 -19.38
C ASP A 44 3.94 -20.26 -18.51
N LEU A 45 4.03 -19.83 -17.25
CA LEU A 45 5.16 -20.13 -16.37
C LEU A 45 4.76 -21.17 -15.30
N ASN A 46 5.62 -22.16 -15.10
CA ASN A 46 5.51 -23.05 -13.95
C ASN A 46 6.25 -22.45 -12.74
N LEU A 47 5.50 -21.89 -11.79
CA LEU A 47 6.05 -21.27 -10.57
C LEU A 47 6.56 -22.28 -9.54
N GLU A 48 6.24 -23.57 -9.70
CA GLU A 48 6.82 -24.67 -8.91
C GLU A 48 8.30 -24.92 -9.27
N LYS A 49 8.75 -24.42 -10.42
CA LYS A 49 10.15 -24.49 -10.86
C LYS A 49 10.88 -23.19 -10.60
N GLN A 50 12.17 -23.29 -10.29
CA GLN A 50 12.99 -22.11 -10.01
C GLN A 50 13.12 -21.19 -11.22
N GLU A 51 13.21 -21.77 -12.41
CA GLU A 51 13.32 -21.05 -13.67
C GLU A 51 12.06 -20.24 -13.96
N GLY A 52 10.88 -20.82 -13.70
CA GLY A 52 9.59 -20.14 -13.90
C GLY A 52 9.37 -18.99 -12.91
N ALA A 53 9.69 -19.20 -11.63
CA ALA A 53 9.63 -18.13 -10.62
C ALA A 53 10.62 -16.99 -10.93
N LYS A 54 11.85 -17.30 -11.36
CA LYS A 54 12.84 -16.30 -11.82
C LYS A 54 12.38 -15.57 -13.09
N ALA A 55 11.71 -16.26 -14.00
CA ALA A 55 11.16 -15.63 -15.20
C ALA A 55 10.04 -14.65 -14.83
N LEU A 56 9.13 -15.04 -13.94
CA LEU A 56 8.08 -14.16 -13.44
C LEU A 56 8.66 -12.95 -12.70
N TYR A 57 9.61 -13.16 -11.80
CA TYR A 57 10.25 -12.06 -11.07
C TYR A 57 10.83 -11.00 -12.01
N ARG A 58 11.52 -11.42 -13.08
CA ARG A 58 12.04 -10.51 -14.11
C ARG A 58 10.92 -9.74 -14.83
N ARG A 59 9.78 -10.38 -15.12
CA ARG A 59 8.61 -9.69 -15.70
C ARG A 59 8.04 -8.65 -14.75
N LEU A 60 7.93 -8.96 -13.47
CA LEU A 60 7.47 -8.01 -12.45
C LEU A 60 8.42 -6.82 -12.33
N GLN A 61 9.72 -7.04 -12.32
CA GLN A 61 10.71 -5.94 -12.33
C GLN A 61 10.51 -5.00 -13.53
N GLN A 62 10.22 -5.55 -14.71
CA GLN A 62 9.94 -4.73 -15.90
C GLN A 62 8.62 -3.97 -15.76
N ALA A 63 7.56 -4.63 -15.28
CA ALA A 63 6.27 -4.00 -15.07
C ALA A 63 6.35 -2.87 -14.03
N SER A 64 7.03 -3.07 -12.91
CA SER A 64 7.25 -2.05 -11.88
C SER A 64 8.02 -0.84 -12.44
N LYS A 65 9.02 -1.07 -13.29
CA LYS A 65 9.72 0.02 -13.99
C LYS A 65 8.78 0.80 -14.91
N GLN A 66 7.89 0.13 -15.62
CA GLN A 66 6.92 0.78 -16.51
C GLN A 66 5.91 1.63 -15.74
N VAL A 67 5.34 1.08 -14.66
CA VAL A 67 4.39 1.80 -13.79
C VAL A 67 5.02 3.05 -13.19
N CYS A 68 6.27 2.97 -12.74
CA CYS A 68 6.98 4.08 -12.10
C CYS A 68 7.66 5.03 -13.08
N GLY A 69 7.56 4.80 -14.40
CA GLY A 69 8.21 5.63 -15.41
C GLY A 69 9.74 5.69 -15.25
N TYR A 70 10.36 4.54 -14.92
CA TYR A 70 11.79 4.44 -14.67
C TYR A 70 12.59 4.89 -15.90
N ARG A 71 13.20 6.07 -15.81
CA ARG A 71 14.00 6.70 -16.87
C ARG A 71 15.36 7.08 -16.31
N GLY A 72 16.37 7.26 -17.18
CA GLY A 72 17.71 7.66 -16.74
C GLY A 72 17.75 9.07 -16.13
N LEU A 73 18.78 9.35 -15.33
CA LEU A 73 19.05 10.66 -14.69
C LEU A 73 18.92 11.85 -15.65
N LYS A 74 19.45 11.71 -16.88
CA LYS A 74 19.37 12.74 -17.94
C LYS A 74 17.93 13.15 -18.28
N ILE A 75 16.97 12.25 -18.06
CA ILE A 75 15.56 12.44 -18.39
C ILE A 75 14.75 12.86 -17.16
N LEU A 76 15.12 12.37 -15.97
CA LEU A 76 14.42 12.71 -14.72
C LEU A 76 14.81 14.09 -14.17
N GLY A 77 15.97 14.61 -14.55
CA GLY A 77 16.39 16.01 -14.34
C GLY A 77 16.80 16.37 -12.91
N THR A 78 16.40 15.60 -11.89
CA THR A 78 16.74 15.87 -10.48
C THR A 78 17.00 14.59 -9.69
N VAL A 79 17.86 14.68 -8.66
CA VAL A 79 18.13 13.59 -7.71
C VAL A 79 16.88 13.21 -6.93
N LYS A 80 16.06 14.19 -6.54
CA LYS A 80 14.79 13.94 -5.83
C LYS A 80 13.88 13.00 -6.62
N ARG A 81 13.69 13.27 -7.92
CA ARG A 81 12.85 12.43 -8.78
C ARG A 81 13.41 11.02 -8.97
N MET A 82 14.72 10.84 -8.94
CA MET A 82 15.34 9.51 -8.93
C MET A 82 14.97 8.73 -7.66
N ILE A 83 15.05 9.38 -6.50
CA ILE A 83 14.71 8.75 -5.21
C ILE A 83 13.23 8.36 -5.20
N GLU A 84 12.34 9.26 -5.63
CA GLU A 84 10.90 9.01 -5.76
C GLU A 84 10.63 7.83 -6.72
N THR A 85 11.30 7.79 -7.87
CA THR A 85 11.17 6.69 -8.85
C THR A 85 11.67 5.36 -8.30
N GLN A 86 12.79 5.39 -7.58
CA GLN A 86 13.37 4.20 -6.96
C GLN A 86 12.47 3.66 -5.84
N GLN A 87 11.89 4.56 -5.05
CA GLN A 87 10.92 4.21 -4.01
C GLN A 87 9.67 3.57 -4.62
N CYS A 88 9.07 4.21 -5.63
CA CYS A 88 7.96 3.65 -6.38
C CYS A 88 8.29 2.25 -6.92
N TYR A 89 9.47 2.06 -7.53
CA TYR A 89 9.87 0.76 -8.07
C TYR A 89 9.89 -0.34 -7.01
N ARG A 90 10.46 -0.06 -5.83
CA ARG A 90 10.51 -1.03 -4.73
C ARG A 90 9.12 -1.35 -4.21
N GLU A 91 8.30 -0.35 -3.96
CA GLU A 91 6.93 -0.52 -3.46
C GLU A 91 6.07 -1.30 -4.47
N ALA A 92 6.14 -0.94 -5.75
CA ALA A 92 5.41 -1.63 -6.81
C ALA A 92 5.86 -3.08 -6.99
N LEU A 93 7.17 -3.35 -6.89
CA LEU A 93 7.70 -4.72 -6.96
C LEU A 93 7.29 -5.56 -5.74
N SER A 94 7.42 -5.04 -4.51
CA SER A 94 7.01 -5.75 -3.29
C SER A 94 5.53 -6.08 -3.35
N ALA A 95 4.69 -5.08 -3.66
CA ALA A 95 3.26 -5.28 -3.80
C ALA A 95 2.91 -6.31 -4.89
N ALA A 96 3.63 -6.32 -6.03
CA ALA A 96 3.38 -7.30 -7.09
C ALA A 96 3.77 -8.73 -6.67
N VAL A 97 4.85 -8.89 -5.91
CA VAL A 97 5.27 -10.20 -5.35
C VAL A 97 4.26 -10.68 -4.31
N GLU A 98 3.86 -9.81 -3.38
CA GLU A 98 2.86 -10.10 -2.35
C GLU A 98 1.51 -10.50 -2.93
N ASN A 99 1.04 -9.81 -3.99
CA ASN A 99 -0.24 -10.11 -4.63
C ASN A 99 -0.30 -11.49 -5.31
N ILE A 100 0.84 -12.06 -5.71
CA ILE A 100 0.89 -13.38 -6.36
C ILE A 100 0.93 -14.51 -5.31
N ASP A 101 1.35 -14.20 -4.08
CA ASP A 101 1.38 -15.12 -2.94
C ASP A 101 2.06 -16.47 -3.28
N ASN A 102 3.31 -16.40 -3.76
CA ASN A 102 4.11 -17.58 -4.09
C ASN A 102 5.40 -17.60 -3.29
N GLU A 103 5.59 -18.65 -2.47
CA GLU A 103 6.73 -18.77 -1.56
C GLU A 103 8.08 -18.62 -2.27
N ARG A 104 8.25 -19.29 -3.42
CA ARG A 104 9.51 -19.24 -4.17
C ARG A 104 9.77 -17.86 -4.75
N LEU A 105 8.73 -17.17 -5.23
CA LEU A 105 8.84 -15.79 -5.71
C LEU A 105 9.24 -14.84 -4.59
N THR A 106 8.67 -15.01 -3.40
CA THR A 106 9.02 -14.24 -2.19
C THR A 106 10.46 -14.51 -1.75
N GLN A 107 10.91 -15.78 -1.77
CA GLN A 107 12.31 -16.12 -1.50
C GLN A 107 13.26 -15.41 -2.47
N ILE A 108 12.95 -15.39 -3.78
CA ILE A 108 13.75 -14.68 -4.79
C ILE A 108 13.77 -13.17 -4.53
N HIS A 109 12.66 -12.59 -4.06
CA HIS A 109 12.59 -11.16 -3.76
C HIS A 109 13.44 -10.76 -2.55
N ASN A 110 13.52 -11.64 -1.55
CA ASN A 110 14.23 -11.41 -0.29
C ASN A 110 15.69 -11.89 -0.28
N SER A 111 16.16 -12.52 -1.36
CA SER A 111 17.55 -12.96 -1.55
C SER A 111 18.47 -11.81 -1.91
#